data_AF-A0A399E1D5-F1
#
_entry.id   AF-A0A399E1D5-F1
#
_cell.length_a   1.000
_cell.length_b   1.000
_cell.length_c   1.000
_cell.angle_alpha   90.00
_cell.angle_beta   90.00
_cell.angle_gamma   90.00
#
_symmetry.space_group_name_H-M   'P 1'
#
loop_
_entity.id
_entity.type
_entity.pdbx_description
1 polymer ?
#
loop_
_entity_poly.entity_id
_entity_poly.type
_entity_poly.pdbx_seq_one_letter_code
_entity_poly.pdbx_strand_id
1 'polypeptide(L)'
;MRLNAVRPHHQDPRAGLVAPASVCVYPAIVQTVASDADWLEALLSERTRTFVDEFGSFYAWLEGAFGGATLLLWLPRPMLAAVLPQLPRQFKGRIVLGLDASAGHAVPFARALHWVNPRWALVVCPGEGLGLAYPGRKEVAEGEWVAWDDPREARWLEVCLGAGFGYLEHRAYAPWQAPAPAALPTCEGPLVGAVGWGQGIPTYGLGLVGLDRSLQSLLEAWRLC
;
A
#
# COMPACT_ATOMS: atom_id res chain seq x y z
N MET A 1 -49.59 -61.49 41.91
CA MET A 1 -48.70 -62.04 42.95
C MET A 1 -47.34 -61.37 42.77
N ARG A 2 -46.92 -60.59 43.78
CA ARG A 2 -45.57 -60.13 44.21
C ARG A 2 -44.37 -60.36 43.24
N LEU A 3 -43.37 -59.49 43.06
CA LEU A 3 -42.88 -58.28 43.76
C LEU A 3 -41.67 -57.71 42.96
N ASN A 4 -41.43 -56.40 43.12
CA ASN A 4 -40.12 -55.69 43.15
C ASN A 4 -39.34 -55.45 41.83
N ALA A 5 -38.68 -54.31 41.59
CA ALA A 5 -38.24 -53.25 42.50
C ALA A 5 -37.85 -51.92 41.76
N VAL A 6 -38.14 -50.78 42.43
CA VAL A 6 -37.30 -49.57 42.64
C VAL A 6 -36.98 -48.61 41.46
N ARG A 7 -37.67 -47.45 41.45
CA ARG A 7 -37.17 -46.09 41.07
C ARG A 7 -36.43 -45.45 42.28
N PRO A 8 -35.78 -44.25 42.30
CA PRO A 8 -35.82 -43.07 41.40
C PRO A 8 -34.41 -42.42 41.18
N HIS A 9 -34.18 -41.37 40.38
CA HIS A 9 -34.38 -39.92 40.63
C HIS A 9 -33.75 -39.16 39.42
N HIS A 10 -34.43 -38.16 38.81
CA HIS A 10 -34.17 -36.71 38.95
C HIS A 10 -32.76 -36.27 38.48
N GLN A 11 -32.50 -35.29 37.61
CA GLN A 11 -33.16 -34.03 37.22
C GLN A 11 -32.67 -33.60 35.82
N ASP A 12 -33.54 -32.84 35.15
CA ASP A 12 -33.34 -31.97 33.97
C ASP A 12 -32.46 -30.73 34.33
N PRO A 13 -32.26 -29.70 33.47
CA PRO A 13 -31.53 -29.55 32.21
C PRO A 13 -30.34 -28.54 32.34
N ARG A 14 -29.49 -28.39 31.30
CA ARG A 14 -28.89 -27.13 30.77
C ARG A 14 -27.45 -27.28 30.24
N ALA A 15 -27.27 -26.65 29.07
CA ALA A 15 -26.08 -25.90 28.63
C ALA A 15 -24.75 -26.67 28.47
N GLY A 16 -24.44 -26.98 27.22
CA GLY A 16 -23.08 -27.25 26.76
C GLY A 16 -22.92 -26.71 25.35
N LEU A 17 -22.78 -25.39 25.23
CA LEU A 17 -22.31 -24.72 24.01
C LEU A 17 -20.94 -25.31 23.65
N VAL A 18 -20.85 -26.04 22.54
CA VAL A 18 -19.56 -26.42 21.97
C VAL A 18 -19.03 -25.20 21.23
N ALA A 19 -18.14 -24.45 21.89
CA ALA A 19 -17.36 -23.43 21.24
C ALA A 19 -16.39 -24.10 20.24
N PRO A 20 -16.25 -23.61 19.00
CA PRO A 20 -15.16 -24.06 18.16
C PRO A 20 -13.86 -23.55 18.80
N ALA A 21 -12.92 -24.47 19.01
CA ALA A 21 -11.57 -24.13 19.44
C ALA A 21 -10.94 -23.23 18.37
N SER A 22 -10.85 -21.93 18.65
CA SER A 22 -10.00 -21.01 17.91
C SER A 22 -8.57 -21.52 18.01
N VAL A 23 -8.09 -22.11 16.93
CA VAL A 23 -6.67 -22.39 16.75
C VAL A 23 -6.00 -21.03 16.55
N CYS A 24 -5.46 -20.49 17.64
CA CYS A 24 -4.57 -19.34 17.60
C CYS A 24 -3.26 -19.82 16.97
N VAL A 25 -3.15 -19.71 15.65
CA VAL A 25 -1.86 -19.85 14.97
C VAL A 25 -1.11 -18.55 15.26
N TYR A 26 -0.22 -18.58 16.25
CA TYR A 26 0.78 -17.54 16.40
C TYR A 26 1.66 -17.56 15.15
N PRO A 27 1.76 -16.48 14.37
CA PRO A 27 2.79 -16.44 13.35
C PRO A 27 4.13 -16.55 14.08
N ALA A 28 5.00 -17.40 13.52
CA ALA A 28 6.39 -17.48 13.91
C ALA A 28 6.94 -16.05 14.05
N ILE A 29 7.70 -15.81 15.12
CA ILE A 29 8.49 -14.60 15.29
C ILE A 29 9.28 -14.45 13.99
N VAL A 30 8.83 -13.53 13.14
CA VAL A 30 9.62 -13.07 11.99
C VAL A 30 10.81 -12.40 12.64
N GLN A 31 11.93 -13.12 12.71
CA GLN A 31 13.20 -12.50 13.02
C GLN A 31 13.39 -11.42 11.95
N THR A 32 13.20 -10.17 12.34
CA THR A 32 13.50 -9.01 11.52
C THR A 32 15.01 -9.02 11.32
N VAL A 33 15.48 -9.70 10.28
CA VAL A 33 16.78 -9.41 9.70
C VAL A 33 16.69 -7.94 9.33
N ALA A 34 17.47 -7.10 10.00
CA ALA A 34 17.51 -5.67 9.73
C ALA A 34 17.60 -5.50 8.22
N SER A 35 16.55 -4.95 7.61
CA SER A 35 16.52 -4.84 6.16
C SER A 35 17.54 -3.77 5.76
N ASP A 36 18.11 -3.87 4.57
CA ASP A 36 18.96 -2.79 4.03
C ASP A 36 18.23 -1.43 3.98
N ALA A 37 16.90 -1.39 4.15
CA ALA A 37 16.14 -0.15 4.26
C ALA A 37 16.14 0.45 5.68
N ASP A 38 16.41 -0.33 6.74
CA ASP A 38 16.22 0.13 8.13
C ASP A 38 17.22 1.23 8.50
N TRP A 39 18.48 1.11 8.06
CA TRP A 39 19.49 2.14 8.27
C TRP A 39 19.22 3.38 7.39
N LEU A 40 18.59 3.21 6.23
CA LEU A 40 18.18 4.32 5.37
C LEU A 40 17.00 5.10 5.98
N GLU A 41 16.03 4.41 6.57
CA GLU A 41 14.94 5.02 7.34
C GLU A 41 15.46 5.78 8.56
N ALA A 42 16.45 5.22 9.26
CA ALA A 42 17.15 5.91 10.34
C ALA A 42 17.86 7.18 9.85
N LEU A 43 18.62 7.07 8.75
CA LEU A 43 19.30 8.22 8.14
C LEU A 43 18.30 9.30 7.70
N LEU A 44 17.17 8.93 7.11
CA LEU A 44 16.12 9.87 6.73
C LEU A 44 15.50 10.54 7.96
N SER A 45 15.30 9.80 9.05
CA SER A 45 14.77 10.33 10.31
C SER A 45 15.71 11.34 10.98
N GLU A 46 17.01 11.18 10.83
CA GLU A 46 18.00 12.15 11.33
C GLU A 46 18.07 13.43 10.49
N ARG A 47 17.77 13.33 9.18
CA ARG A 47 18.03 14.41 8.21
C ARG A 47 16.79 15.15 7.76
N THR A 48 15.61 14.61 8.01
CA THR A 48 14.35 15.09 7.47
C THR A 48 13.25 14.99 8.51
N ARG A 49 12.14 15.70 8.29
CA ARG A 49 10.93 15.44 9.07
C ARG A 49 10.38 14.10 8.63
N THR A 50 10.08 13.23 9.59
CA THR A 50 9.50 11.91 9.33
C THR A 50 8.22 11.65 10.11
N PHE A 51 7.46 10.66 9.66
CA PHE A 51 6.21 10.21 10.26
C PHE A 51 6.01 8.73 9.92
N VAL A 52 5.38 7.97 10.82
CA VAL A 52 4.92 6.60 10.57
C VAL A 52 3.43 6.57 10.84
N ASP A 53 2.65 6.07 9.88
CA ASP A 53 1.20 6.00 10.01
C ASP A 53 0.73 4.73 10.72
N GLU A 54 -0.59 4.62 10.90
CA GLU A 54 -1.21 3.47 11.55
C GLU A 54 -1.00 2.14 10.78
N PHE A 55 -0.74 2.20 9.47
CA PHE A 55 -0.43 1.04 8.65
C PHE A 55 1.05 0.63 8.74
N GLY A 56 1.85 1.40 9.48
CA GLY A 56 3.29 1.26 9.56
C GLY A 56 4.01 1.84 8.35
N SER A 57 3.35 2.57 7.45
CA SER A 57 4.03 3.20 6.31
C SER A 57 4.89 4.36 6.80
N PHE A 58 6.11 4.46 6.28
CA PHE A 58 7.07 5.49 6.68
C PHE A 58 7.06 6.65 5.69
N TYR A 59 7.19 7.87 6.18
CA TYR A 59 7.15 9.08 5.37
C TYR A 59 8.35 9.96 5.71
N ALA A 60 9.04 10.47 4.68
CA ALA A 60 10.13 11.45 4.83
C ALA A 60 9.90 12.67 3.92
N TRP A 61 9.98 13.86 4.51
CA TRP A 61 9.74 15.14 3.83
C TRP A 61 11.07 15.74 3.35
N LEU A 62 11.29 15.69 2.04
CA LEU A 62 12.42 16.34 1.38
C LEU A 62 12.00 17.74 0.95
N GLU A 63 12.56 18.74 1.61
CA GLU A 63 12.30 20.16 1.31
C GLU A 63 13.22 20.66 0.20
N GLY A 64 12.63 21.27 -0.82
CA GLY A 64 13.34 21.93 -1.93
C GLY A 64 13.40 23.44 -1.77
N ALA A 65 13.65 24.13 -2.89
CA ALA A 65 13.61 25.58 -2.98
C ALA A 65 12.17 26.12 -2.78
N PHE A 66 12.08 27.41 -2.41
CA PHE A 66 10.82 28.09 -2.18
C PHE A 66 9.90 28.09 -3.42
N GLY A 67 8.59 27.99 -3.19
CA GLY A 67 7.56 27.85 -4.23
C GLY A 67 7.25 26.38 -4.55
N GLY A 68 6.54 26.11 -5.64
CA GLY A 68 6.21 24.75 -6.08
C GLY A 68 5.02 24.11 -5.35
N ALA A 69 4.98 22.78 -5.35
CA ALA A 69 3.92 21.98 -4.75
C ALA A 69 4.48 20.70 -4.09
N THR A 70 3.60 19.95 -3.43
CA THR A 70 3.95 18.66 -2.84
C THR A 70 3.79 17.54 -3.87
N LEU A 71 4.85 16.77 -4.09
CA LEU A 71 4.87 15.51 -4.83
C LEU A 71 4.96 14.36 -3.83
N LEU A 72 4.07 13.37 -3.92
CA LEU A 72 4.25 12.08 -3.23
C LEU A 72 5.00 11.12 -4.16
N LEU A 73 6.12 10.57 -3.70
CA LEU A 73 6.79 9.44 -4.33
C LEU A 73 6.59 8.20 -3.44
N TRP A 74 5.63 7.37 -3.83
CA TRP A 74 5.23 6.14 -3.13
C TRP A 74 6.01 4.95 -3.67
N LEU A 75 6.61 4.15 -2.79
CA LEU A 75 7.43 3.01 -3.20
C LEU A 75 7.39 1.88 -2.17
N PRO A 76 7.57 0.62 -2.59
CA PRO A 76 7.83 -0.47 -1.66
C PRO A 76 9.13 -0.23 -0.88
N ARG A 77 9.13 -0.50 0.42
CA ARG A 77 10.32 -0.37 1.30
C ARG A 77 11.62 -0.95 0.69
N PRO A 78 11.63 -2.16 0.09
CA PRO A 78 12.86 -2.72 -0.48
C PRO A 78 13.47 -1.93 -1.64
N MET A 79 12.70 -1.05 -2.30
CA MET A 79 13.19 -0.24 -3.42
C MET A 79 13.92 1.04 -2.97
N LEU A 80 13.88 1.38 -1.68
CA LEU A 80 14.44 2.65 -1.17
C LEU A 80 15.92 2.83 -1.54
N ALA A 81 16.73 1.78 -1.37
CA ALA A 81 18.16 1.83 -1.67
C ALA A 81 18.47 2.15 -3.15
N ALA A 82 17.59 1.71 -4.06
CA ALA A 82 17.72 1.99 -5.49
C ALA A 82 17.17 3.37 -5.88
N VAL A 83 16.13 3.85 -5.20
CA VAL A 83 15.47 5.12 -5.51
C VAL A 83 16.23 6.32 -4.94
N LEU A 84 16.72 6.23 -3.70
CA LEU A 84 17.30 7.36 -2.98
C LEU A 84 18.47 8.04 -3.75
N PRO A 85 19.42 7.32 -4.37
CA PRO A 85 20.50 7.94 -5.13
C PRO A 85 20.06 8.64 -6.43
N GLN A 86 18.86 8.31 -6.93
CA GLN A 86 18.29 8.83 -8.18
C GLN A 86 17.39 10.05 -7.97
N LEU A 87 17.16 10.47 -6.72
CA LEU A 87 16.36 11.65 -6.43
C LEU A 87 17.04 12.94 -6.91
N PRO A 88 16.25 13.92 -7.38
CA PRO A 88 16.78 15.20 -7.84
C PRO A 88 17.46 15.93 -6.68
N ARG A 89 18.63 16.50 -6.96
CA ARG A 89 19.34 17.35 -5.99
C ARG A 89 18.75 18.75 -5.85
N GLN A 90 17.98 19.19 -6.84
CA GLN A 90 17.38 20.51 -6.90
C GLN A 90 15.96 20.38 -7.43
N PHE A 91 15.01 20.91 -6.67
CA PHE A 91 13.59 21.00 -7.03
C PHE A 91 12.95 22.12 -6.21
N LYS A 92 11.77 22.57 -6.61
CA LYS A 92 10.91 23.53 -5.91
C LYS A 92 9.81 22.78 -5.18
N GLY A 93 9.44 23.26 -4.00
CA GLY A 93 8.39 22.67 -3.19
C GLY A 93 8.92 21.49 -2.40
N ARG A 94 8.22 20.36 -2.46
CA ARG A 94 8.48 19.23 -1.57
C ARG A 94 8.27 17.90 -2.26
N ILE A 95 9.17 16.97 -2.01
CA ILE A 95 8.98 15.56 -2.31
C ILE A 95 8.77 14.82 -0.98
N VAL A 96 7.64 14.13 -0.83
CA VAL A 96 7.43 13.21 0.29
C VAL A 96 7.72 11.81 -0.21
N LEU A 97 8.74 11.18 0.35
CA LEU A 97 9.01 9.75 0.14
C LEU A 97 8.08 8.97 1.06
N GLY A 98 7.16 8.19 0.48
CA GLY A 98 6.27 7.30 1.24
C GLY A 98 6.64 5.84 1.00
N LEU A 99 7.10 5.16 2.04
CA LEU A 99 7.48 3.76 2.01
C LEU A 99 6.30 2.90 2.42
N ASP A 100 5.77 2.18 1.44
CA ASP A 100 4.64 1.29 1.62
C ASP A 100 5.02 0.14 2.55
N ALA A 101 4.31 0.02 3.67
CA ALA A 101 4.40 -1.13 4.56
C ALA A 101 3.51 -2.31 4.09
N SER A 102 2.66 -2.08 3.09
CA SER A 102 1.81 -3.10 2.49
C SER A 102 2.40 -3.65 1.18
N ALA A 103 1.75 -4.68 0.65
CA ALA A 103 2.08 -5.25 -0.65
C ALA A 103 1.42 -4.46 -1.80
N GLY A 104 1.49 -3.13 -1.77
CA GLY A 104 0.88 -2.25 -2.77
C GLY A 104 -0.63 -2.05 -2.59
N HIS A 105 -1.17 -2.16 -1.38
CA HIS A 105 -2.62 -2.12 -1.14
C HIS A 105 -3.22 -0.71 -1.35
N ALA A 106 -4.49 -0.65 -1.72
CA ALA A 106 -5.19 0.61 -1.95
C ALA A 106 -5.45 1.39 -0.66
N VAL A 107 -5.76 0.71 0.46
CA VAL A 107 -6.08 1.38 1.73
C VAL A 107 -4.91 2.22 2.27
N PRO A 108 -3.67 1.67 2.42
CA PRO A 108 -2.52 2.47 2.84
C PRO A 108 -2.18 3.58 1.84
N PHE A 109 -2.27 3.33 0.54
CA PHE A 109 -2.03 4.36 -0.47
C PHE A 109 -3.05 5.51 -0.37
N ALA A 110 -4.35 5.20 -0.23
CA ALA A 110 -5.40 6.20 -0.01
C ALA A 110 -5.12 7.04 1.24
N ARG A 111 -4.58 6.41 2.28
CA ARG A 111 -4.19 7.10 3.52
C ARG A 111 -2.98 8.01 3.32
N ALA A 112 -1.99 7.57 2.56
CA ALA A 112 -0.84 8.38 2.19
C ALA A 112 -1.27 9.66 1.44
N LEU A 113 -2.19 9.52 0.49
CA LEU A 113 -2.77 10.65 -0.24
C LEU A 113 -3.48 11.65 0.70
N HIS A 114 -4.23 11.14 1.68
CA HIS A 114 -4.90 11.98 2.68
C HIS A 114 -3.90 12.75 3.56
N TRP A 115 -2.90 12.07 4.14
CA TRP A 115 -1.94 12.69 5.05
C TRP A 115 -1.02 13.68 4.36
N VAL A 116 -0.56 13.33 3.16
CA VAL A 116 0.41 14.14 2.42
C VAL A 116 -0.29 15.28 1.67
N ASN A 117 -1.55 15.07 1.27
CA ASN A 117 -2.32 15.97 0.41
C ASN A 117 -1.50 16.47 -0.79
N PRO A 118 -0.94 15.57 -1.61
CA PRO A 118 -0.03 15.96 -2.67
C PRO A 118 -0.78 16.55 -3.86
N ARG A 119 -0.08 17.38 -4.65
CA ARG A 119 -0.58 17.85 -5.95
C ARG A 119 -0.49 16.77 -7.02
N TRP A 120 0.52 15.90 -6.93
CA TRP A 120 0.75 14.75 -7.80
C TRP A 120 1.27 13.58 -6.97
N ALA A 121 0.94 12.35 -7.38
CA ALA A 121 1.52 11.14 -6.81
C ALA A 121 2.19 10.29 -7.90
N LEU A 122 3.37 9.76 -7.57
CA LEU A 122 4.12 8.83 -8.38
C LEU A 122 4.30 7.55 -7.59
N VAL A 123 3.88 6.42 -8.15
CA VAL A 123 4.10 5.09 -7.58
C VAL A 123 5.28 4.45 -8.30
N VAL A 124 6.35 4.14 -7.58
CA VAL A 124 7.52 3.50 -8.17
C VAL A 124 7.16 2.05 -8.52
N CYS A 125 7.42 1.69 -9.77
CA CYS A 125 7.17 0.36 -10.32
C CYS A 125 8.47 -0.23 -10.90
N PRO A 126 8.58 -1.57 -10.97
CA PRO A 126 9.63 -2.20 -11.77
C PRO A 126 9.56 -1.77 -13.23
N GLY A 127 10.71 -1.70 -13.92
CA GLY A 127 10.78 -1.38 -15.35
C GLY A 127 11.13 0.08 -15.65
N GLU A 128 10.88 0.51 -16.88
CA GLU A 128 11.24 1.81 -17.44
C GLU A 128 10.00 2.63 -17.80
N GLY A 129 10.10 3.96 -17.68
CA GLY A 129 9.11 4.87 -18.23
C GLY A 129 7.96 5.18 -17.27
N LEU A 130 6.82 5.57 -17.86
CA LEU A 130 5.68 6.13 -17.15
C LEU A 130 4.46 5.21 -17.26
N GLY A 131 3.92 4.85 -16.10
CA GLY A 131 2.69 4.10 -15.99
C GLY A 131 1.48 5.01 -16.16
N LEU A 132 0.78 4.90 -17.28
CA LEU A 132 -0.33 5.79 -17.64
C LEU A 132 -1.71 5.15 -17.62
N ALA A 133 -1.76 3.82 -17.59
CA ALA A 133 -3.00 3.07 -17.58
C ALA A 133 -2.83 1.72 -16.90
N TYR A 134 -3.89 1.27 -16.25
CA TYR A 134 -4.00 -0.08 -15.69
C TYR A 134 -5.33 -0.68 -16.17
N PRO A 135 -5.34 -1.92 -16.68
CA PRO A 135 -6.54 -2.54 -17.25
C PRO A 135 -7.61 -2.89 -16.20
N GLY A 136 -7.28 -2.82 -14.91
CA GLY A 136 -8.15 -3.24 -13.83
C GLY A 136 -8.14 -4.75 -13.63
N ARG A 137 -8.02 -5.18 -12.37
CA ARG A 137 -8.08 -6.60 -11.99
C ARG A 137 -8.67 -6.74 -10.60
N LYS A 138 -9.21 -7.92 -10.32
CA LYS A 138 -9.63 -8.30 -8.97
C LYS A 138 -9.19 -9.70 -8.62
N GLU A 139 -8.92 -9.93 -7.35
CA GLU A 139 -8.58 -11.24 -6.80
C GLU A 139 -9.88 -11.90 -6.31
N VAL A 140 -10.27 -13.03 -6.88
CA VAL A 140 -11.54 -13.72 -6.52
C VAL A 140 -11.32 -14.86 -5.52
N ALA A 141 -10.11 -15.40 -5.51
CA ALA A 141 -9.59 -16.35 -4.53
C ALA A 141 -8.10 -16.07 -4.33
N GLU A 142 -7.49 -16.60 -3.27
CA GLU A 142 -6.08 -16.33 -2.97
C GLU A 142 -5.15 -16.66 -4.16
N GLY A 143 -4.45 -15.64 -4.66
CA GLY A 143 -3.58 -15.71 -5.83
C GLY A 143 -4.31 -15.74 -7.18
N GLU A 144 -5.63 -15.89 -7.21
CA GLU A 144 -6.43 -15.95 -8.44
C GLU A 144 -6.91 -14.56 -8.85
N TRP A 145 -6.14 -13.92 -9.74
CA TRP A 145 -6.46 -12.63 -10.33
C TRP A 145 -7.21 -12.79 -11.65
N VAL A 146 -8.31 -12.06 -11.79
CA VAL A 146 -9.16 -12.05 -12.97
C VAL A 146 -9.30 -10.62 -13.49
N ALA A 147 -9.78 -10.50 -14.73
CA ALA A 147 -10.09 -9.20 -15.33
C ALA A 147 -11.18 -8.48 -14.52
N TRP A 148 -11.19 -7.15 -14.61
CA TRP A 148 -12.13 -6.31 -13.86
C TRP A 148 -13.61 -6.65 -14.11
N ASP A 149 -13.95 -7.01 -15.35
CA ASP A 149 -15.30 -7.31 -15.83
C ASP A 149 -15.77 -8.75 -15.55
N ASP A 150 -14.91 -9.61 -14.99
CA ASP A 150 -15.31 -10.95 -14.54
C ASP A 150 -16.50 -10.84 -13.56
N PRO A 151 -17.54 -11.67 -13.66
CA PRO A 151 -18.72 -11.53 -12.80
C PRO A 151 -18.50 -11.91 -11.34
N ARG A 152 -17.40 -12.61 -11.01
CA ARG A 152 -17.13 -13.07 -9.63
C ARG A 152 -16.81 -11.90 -8.71
N GLU A 153 -17.27 -11.99 -7.47
CA GLU A 153 -16.99 -10.98 -6.45
C GLU A 153 -15.53 -10.99 -6.04
N ALA A 154 -14.99 -9.81 -5.73
CA ALA A 154 -13.63 -9.69 -5.27
C ALA A 154 -13.50 -10.11 -3.80
N ARG A 155 -12.34 -10.68 -3.48
CA ARG A 155 -11.96 -11.08 -2.13
C ARG A 155 -11.75 -9.85 -1.27
N TRP A 156 -12.26 -9.93 -0.04
CA TRP A 156 -11.84 -9.08 1.06
C TRP A 156 -10.70 -9.76 1.80
N LEU A 157 -9.58 -9.06 1.94
CA LEU A 157 -8.41 -9.52 2.68
C LEU A 157 -8.32 -8.77 4.00
N GLU A 158 -8.40 -9.49 5.11
CA GLU A 158 -8.08 -8.92 6.42
C GLU A 158 -6.56 -8.91 6.62
N VAL A 159 -6.00 -7.72 6.81
CA VAL A 159 -4.57 -7.50 7.03
C VAL A 159 -4.34 -7.16 8.49
N CYS A 160 -3.73 -8.10 9.21
CA CYS A 160 -3.32 -7.91 10.60
C CYS A 160 -1.97 -7.21 10.68
N LEU A 161 -1.91 -6.08 11.39
CA LEU A 161 -0.68 -5.29 11.58
C LEU A 161 -0.09 -5.44 12.98
N GLY A 162 -0.89 -5.94 13.93
CA GLY A 162 -0.50 -6.16 15.31
C GLY A 162 -1.70 -6.58 16.16
N ALA A 163 -1.50 -6.74 17.47
CA ALA A 163 -2.57 -7.16 18.38
C ALA A 163 -3.73 -6.14 18.39
N GLY A 164 -4.87 -6.53 17.83
CA GLY A 164 -6.09 -5.71 17.79
C GLY A 164 -6.08 -4.59 16.75
N PHE A 165 -5.10 -4.54 15.86
CA PHE A 165 -5.04 -3.54 14.78
C PHE A 165 -4.88 -4.20 13.41
N GLY A 166 -5.77 -3.85 12.49
CA GLY A 166 -5.79 -4.36 11.14
C GLY A 166 -6.78 -3.59 10.26
N TYR A 167 -6.81 -3.92 8.98
CA TYR A 167 -7.72 -3.32 8.02
C TYR A 167 -8.23 -4.34 7.02
N LEU A 168 -9.36 -4.02 6.39
CA LEU A 168 -9.90 -4.80 5.28
C LEU A 168 -9.45 -4.16 3.96
N GLU A 169 -8.71 -4.93 3.18
CA GLU A 169 -8.37 -4.58 1.80
C GLU A 169 -9.38 -5.22 0.85
N HIS A 170 -10.07 -4.40 0.07
CA HIS A 170 -10.87 -4.90 -1.05
C HIS A 170 -9.93 -5.18 -2.23
N ARG A 171 -9.73 -6.45 -2.59
CA ARG A 171 -8.76 -6.85 -3.61
C ARG A 171 -9.30 -6.66 -5.03
N ALA A 172 -9.83 -5.48 -5.29
CA ALA A 172 -10.39 -5.05 -6.56
C ALA A 172 -9.81 -3.68 -6.92
N TYR A 173 -8.97 -3.65 -7.95
CA TYR A 173 -8.31 -2.45 -8.41
C TYR A 173 -8.89 -2.03 -9.75
N ALA A 174 -9.59 -0.90 -9.75
CA ALA A 174 -10.33 -0.41 -10.91
C ALA A 174 -9.41 -0.05 -12.09
N PRO A 175 -9.89 -0.20 -13.33
CA PRO A 175 -9.19 0.33 -14.49
C PRO A 175 -9.04 1.84 -14.39
N TRP A 176 -7.94 2.37 -14.90
CA TRP A 176 -7.74 3.80 -15.04
C TRP A 176 -6.82 4.10 -16.22
N GLN A 177 -6.94 5.31 -16.74
CA GLN A 177 -6.08 5.84 -17.78
C GLN A 177 -5.95 7.36 -17.59
N ALA A 178 -4.76 7.87 -17.86
CA ALA A 178 -4.44 9.28 -17.72
C ALA A 178 -3.67 9.82 -18.94
N PRO A 179 -3.79 11.13 -19.23
CA PRO A 179 -2.96 11.77 -20.24
C PRO A 179 -1.49 11.79 -19.81
N ALA A 180 -0.58 11.67 -20.77
CA ALA A 180 0.85 11.75 -20.51
C ALA A 180 1.25 13.18 -20.09
N PRO A 181 1.86 13.40 -18.92
CA PRO A 181 2.39 14.69 -18.50
C PRO A 181 3.70 15.07 -19.23
N ALA A 182 4.43 14.09 -19.76
CA ALA A 182 5.69 14.28 -20.48
C ALA A 182 5.87 13.20 -21.55
N ALA A 183 6.73 13.48 -22.54
CA ALA A 183 7.09 12.53 -23.59
C ALA A 183 8.13 11.52 -23.06
N LEU A 184 7.65 10.51 -22.34
CA LEU A 184 8.45 9.42 -21.79
C LEU A 184 8.00 8.08 -22.38
N PRO A 185 8.86 7.04 -22.41
CA PRO A 185 8.42 5.67 -22.65
C PRO A 185 7.27 5.31 -21.70
N THR A 186 6.33 4.47 -22.14
CA THR A 186 5.15 4.09 -21.33
C THR A 186 5.23 2.65 -20.89
N CYS A 187 4.77 2.37 -19.68
CA CYS A 187 4.62 1.02 -19.13
C CYS A 187 3.21 0.83 -18.55
N GLU A 188 2.91 -0.38 -18.06
CA GLU A 188 1.69 -0.61 -17.28
C GLU A 188 1.74 0.21 -15.98
N GLY A 189 0.63 0.88 -15.67
CA GLY A 189 0.49 1.70 -14.48
C GLY A 189 0.25 0.91 -13.20
N PRO A 190 0.47 1.54 -12.03
CA PRO A 190 0.20 0.94 -10.74
C PRO A 190 -1.28 0.59 -10.60
N LEU A 191 -1.54 -0.53 -9.93
CA LEU A 191 -2.88 -0.98 -9.57
C LEU A 191 -3.67 0.07 -8.75
N VAL A 192 -3.00 0.85 -7.90
CA VAL A 192 -3.63 1.87 -7.06
C VAL A 192 -3.89 3.22 -7.76
N GLY A 193 -3.53 3.37 -9.04
CA GLY A 193 -3.66 4.66 -9.72
C GLY A 193 -5.09 5.21 -9.76
N ALA A 194 -6.09 4.33 -9.88
CA ALA A 194 -7.51 4.71 -9.81
C ALA A 194 -7.90 5.38 -8.49
N VAL A 195 -7.25 5.01 -7.37
CA VAL A 195 -7.51 5.60 -6.05
C VAL A 195 -7.16 7.08 -6.04
N GLY A 196 -5.98 7.44 -6.56
CA GLY A 196 -5.55 8.83 -6.60
C GLY A 196 -6.40 9.67 -7.53
N TRP A 197 -6.67 9.17 -8.74
CA TRP A 197 -7.57 9.85 -9.67
C TRP A 197 -8.99 10.03 -9.11
N GLY A 198 -9.51 9.03 -8.41
CA GLY A 198 -10.80 9.10 -7.71
C GLY A 198 -10.83 10.17 -6.60
N GLN A 199 -9.67 10.52 -6.02
CA GLN A 199 -9.52 11.61 -5.05
C GLN A 199 -9.14 12.95 -5.70
N GLY A 200 -9.10 13.04 -7.03
CA GLY A 200 -8.70 14.25 -7.76
C GLY A 200 -7.20 14.53 -7.74
N ILE A 201 -6.37 13.54 -7.39
CA ILE A 201 -4.91 13.63 -7.33
C ILE A 201 -4.32 12.86 -8.51
N PRO A 202 -3.76 13.55 -9.53
CA PRO A 202 -3.13 12.89 -10.66
C PRO A 202 -2.05 11.91 -10.19
N THR A 203 -2.24 10.64 -10.53
CA THR A 203 -1.40 9.53 -10.07
C THR A 203 -0.86 8.76 -11.26
N TYR A 204 0.45 8.52 -11.27
CA TYR A 204 1.14 7.82 -12.35
C TYR A 204 2.09 6.77 -11.79
N GLY A 205 2.40 5.75 -12.59
CA GLY A 205 3.52 4.86 -12.32
C GLY A 205 4.84 5.49 -12.76
N LEU A 206 5.92 5.24 -12.03
CA LEU A 206 7.26 5.66 -12.41
C LEU A 206 8.21 4.46 -12.39
N GLY A 207 8.75 4.11 -13.55
CA GLY A 207 9.73 3.03 -13.68
C GLY A 207 11.02 3.34 -12.93
N LEU A 208 11.56 2.32 -12.26
CA LEU A 208 12.83 2.39 -11.54
C LEU A 208 14.04 2.55 -12.48
N VAL A 209 13.98 2.03 -13.70
CA VAL A 209 15.05 2.13 -14.70
C VAL A 209 15.03 3.54 -15.30
N GLY A 210 16.14 4.27 -15.12
CA GLY A 210 16.23 5.67 -15.55
C GLY A 210 15.29 6.60 -14.77
N LEU A 211 15.05 6.29 -13.49
CA LEU A 211 14.15 7.05 -12.62
C LEU A 211 14.59 8.51 -12.51
N ASP A 212 15.90 8.76 -12.43
CA ASP A 212 16.48 10.11 -12.37
C ASP A 212 16.01 10.99 -13.53
N ARG A 213 16.16 10.50 -14.77
CA ARG A 213 15.79 11.21 -16.00
C ARG A 213 14.28 11.36 -16.15
N SER A 214 13.54 10.30 -15.79
CA SER A 214 12.08 10.32 -15.85
C SER A 214 11.51 11.31 -14.83
N LEU A 215 12.00 11.28 -13.59
CA LEU A 215 11.59 12.20 -12.54
C LEU A 215 11.95 13.65 -12.89
N GLN A 216 13.16 13.90 -13.39
CA GLN A 216 13.55 15.24 -13.86
C GLN A 216 12.58 15.76 -14.93
N SER A 217 12.26 14.96 -15.94
CA SER A 217 11.35 15.35 -17.02
C SER A 217 9.94 15.70 -16.51
N LEU A 218 9.46 14.97 -15.50
CA LEU A 218 8.17 15.24 -14.87
C LEU A 218 8.20 16.53 -14.05
N LEU A 219 9.27 16.75 -13.28
CA LEU A 219 9.44 17.99 -12.52
C LEU A 219 9.49 19.21 -13.45
N GLU A 220 10.13 19.10 -14.61
CA GLU A 220 10.17 20.17 -15.62
C GLU A 220 8.77 20.44 -16.17
N ALA A 221 8.04 19.39 -16.55
CA ALA A 221 6.67 19.50 -17.03
C ALA A 221 5.72 20.15 -16.01
N TRP A 222 5.96 19.91 -14.71
CA TRP A 222 5.18 20.49 -13.62
C TRP A 222 5.75 21.80 -13.05
N ARG A 223 6.84 22.31 -13.64
CA ARG A 223 7.52 23.55 -13.21
C ARG A 223 8.03 23.48 -11.76
N LEU A 224 8.45 22.30 -11.34
CA LEU A 224 9.07 21.99 -10.05
C LEU A 224 10.60 21.98 -10.10
N CYS A 225 11.22 22.37 -11.21
CA CYS A 225 12.63 22.70 -11.31
C CYS A 225 12.83 24.01 -12.07
#